data_AF-A0A0C2G796-F1
#
_entry.id   AF-A0A0C2G796-F1
#
_cell.length_a   1.000
_cell.length_b   1.000
_cell.length_c   1.000
_cell.angle_alpha   90.00
_cell.angle_beta   90.00
_cell.angle_gamma   90.00
#
_symmetry.space_group_name_H-M   'P 1'
#
loop_
_entity.id
_entity.type
_entity.pdbx_description
1 polymer ?
#
loop_
_entity_poly.entity_id
_entity_poly.type
_entity_poly.pdbx_seq_one_letter_code
_entity_poly.pdbx_strand_id
1 'polypeptide(L)'
;MLFELSPQKLRLTLKSMSKKPHPSQWARDSDEEDRVEAIIRGTGCWDQHIAVIDCKSDKGDWRECQAQAGDNFHIGYHVRALMLLERHLNQAHGFVVDVLRKKIGRLEEKLTLLGYSTDQTREARLRMGIDLVPSGEKAELSEDLQRPAHDCRSKIGVYKTADDCKRILSEFRNKFWWMFMGYEL
;
A
#
# COMPACT_ATOMS: atom_id res chain seq x y z
N MET A 1 -40.81 -0.89 -42.14
CA MET A 1 -40.39 -2.24 -42.55
C MET A 1 -39.09 -2.56 -41.85
N LEU A 2 -39.16 -3.35 -40.78
CA LEU A 2 -38.03 -3.88 -40.03
C LEU A 2 -37.43 -5.05 -40.84
N PHE A 3 -36.18 -4.95 -41.26
CA PHE A 3 -35.45 -6.09 -41.81
C PHE A 3 -34.98 -6.97 -40.64
N GLU A 4 -35.67 -8.09 -40.43
CA GLU A 4 -35.19 -9.14 -39.52
C GLU A 4 -33.95 -9.81 -40.11
N LEU A 5 -32.84 -9.77 -39.35
CA LEU A 5 -31.64 -10.54 -39.65
C LEU A 5 -31.83 -11.97 -39.12
N SER A 6 -31.81 -12.95 -40.03
CA SER A 6 -31.97 -14.38 -39.70
C SER A 6 -30.93 -14.88 -38.68
N PRO A 7 -31.33 -15.74 -37.71
CA PRO A 7 -30.47 -16.28 -36.64
C PRO A 7 -29.20 -16.99 -37.12
N GLN A 8 -29.17 -17.41 -38.39
CA GLN A 8 -28.03 -18.12 -38.99
C GLN A 8 -26.84 -17.18 -39.26
N LYS A 9 -27.07 -15.88 -39.51
CA LYS A 9 -26.00 -14.88 -39.69
C LYS A 9 -25.28 -14.54 -38.39
N LEU A 10 -25.98 -14.60 -37.24
CA LEU A 10 -25.39 -14.40 -35.90
C LEU A 10 -24.46 -15.54 -35.47
N ARG A 11 -24.68 -16.76 -36.00
CA ARG A 11 -23.89 -17.95 -35.62
C ARG A 11 -22.53 -18.04 -36.33
N LEU A 12 -22.40 -17.42 -37.51
CA LEU A 12 -21.17 -17.41 -38.29
C LEU A 12 -20.19 -16.32 -37.82
N THR A 13 -20.68 -15.19 -37.30
CA THR A 13 -19.83 -14.14 -36.70
C THR A 13 -19.29 -14.50 -35.32
N LEU A 14 -20.02 -15.30 -34.54
CA LEU A 14 -19.55 -15.78 -33.23
C LEU A 14 -18.47 -16.87 -33.34
N LYS A 15 -18.38 -17.61 -34.45
CA LYS A 15 -17.34 -18.64 -34.65
C LYS A 15 -15.96 -18.09 -35.03
N SER A 16 -15.85 -16.84 -35.48
CA SER A 16 -14.54 -16.25 -35.87
C SER A 16 -13.86 -15.43 -34.76
N MET A 17 -14.44 -15.37 -33.54
CA MET A 17 -13.86 -14.65 -32.40
C MET A 17 -13.54 -15.53 -31.18
N SER A 18 -13.51 -16.85 -31.35
CA SER A 18 -12.95 -17.74 -30.33
C SER A 18 -11.42 -17.73 -30.42
N LYS A 19 -10.80 -16.59 -30.09
CA LYS A 19 -9.41 -16.59 -29.63
C LYS A 19 -9.45 -17.25 -28.26
N LYS A 20 -8.92 -18.48 -28.17
CA LYS A 20 -8.60 -19.08 -26.86
C LYS A 20 -7.83 -18.01 -26.09
N PRO A 21 -8.21 -17.69 -24.83
CA PRO A 21 -7.45 -16.73 -24.05
C PRO A 21 -6.01 -17.21 -24.04
N HIS A 22 -5.10 -16.37 -24.53
CA HIS A 22 -3.68 -16.64 -24.39
C HIS A 22 -3.45 -16.82 -22.90
N PRO A 23 -2.97 -17.98 -22.43
CA PRO A 23 -2.67 -18.13 -21.01
C PRO A 23 -1.71 -16.99 -20.67
N SER A 24 -2.06 -16.20 -19.66
CA SER A 24 -1.14 -15.15 -19.21
C SER A 24 0.19 -15.85 -18.92
N GLN A 25 1.30 -15.21 -19.25
CA GLN A 25 2.63 -15.77 -18.97
C GLN A 25 2.81 -16.11 -17.47
N TRP A 26 1.97 -15.52 -16.62
CA TRP A 26 1.81 -15.74 -15.19
C TRP A 26 1.04 -17.02 -14.79
N ALA A 27 0.42 -17.72 -15.74
CA ALA A 27 -0.25 -19.01 -15.55
C ALA A 27 0.59 -20.17 -16.10
N ARG A 28 1.92 -19.97 -16.24
CA ARG A 28 2.84 -21.07 -16.46
C ARG A 28 3.19 -21.63 -15.08
N ASP A 29 2.51 -22.71 -14.71
CA ASP A 29 3.05 -23.68 -13.76
C ASP A 29 4.30 -24.28 -14.40
N SER A 30 5.45 -23.70 -14.10
CA SER A 30 6.75 -24.34 -14.32
C SER A 30 7.62 -23.98 -13.14
N ASP A 31 8.49 -24.90 -12.75
CA ASP A 31 9.44 -24.88 -11.62
C ASP A 31 10.44 -23.68 -11.59
N GLU A 32 10.09 -22.53 -12.19
CA GLU A 32 10.78 -21.26 -12.02
C GLU A 32 10.33 -20.61 -10.71
N GLU A 33 11.27 -20.44 -9.79
CA GLU A 33 11.14 -19.67 -8.55
C GLU A 33 10.40 -18.34 -8.81
N ASP A 34 9.34 -18.05 -8.04
CA ASP A 34 8.58 -16.81 -8.19
C ASP A 34 9.56 -15.64 -8.08
N ARG A 35 9.60 -14.78 -9.10
CA ARG A 35 10.53 -13.64 -9.14
C ARG A 35 10.35 -12.72 -7.93
N VAL A 36 9.15 -12.64 -7.37
CA VAL A 36 8.88 -11.90 -6.14
C VAL A 36 9.49 -12.61 -4.94
N GLU A 37 9.35 -13.92 -4.85
CA GLU A 37 9.99 -14.75 -3.82
C GLU A 37 11.51 -14.63 -3.87
N ALA A 38 12.14 -14.80 -5.04
CA ALA A 38 13.58 -14.65 -5.19
C ALA A 38 14.09 -13.26 -4.76
N ILE A 39 13.33 -12.20 -5.04
CA ILE A 39 13.67 -10.84 -4.60
C ILE A 39 13.61 -10.73 -3.08
N ILE A 40 12.57 -11.26 -2.43
CA ILE A 40 12.40 -11.19 -0.96
C ILE A 40 13.42 -12.10 -0.26
N ARG A 41 13.74 -13.27 -0.83
CA ARG A 41 14.86 -14.11 -0.36
C ARG A 41 16.18 -13.35 -0.40
N GLY A 42 16.43 -12.61 -1.46
CA GLY A 42 17.61 -11.77 -1.62
C GLY A 42 17.73 -10.61 -0.63
N THR A 43 16.65 -10.21 0.06
CA THR A 43 16.70 -9.17 1.09
C THR A 43 17.02 -9.71 2.48
N GLY A 44 17.03 -11.04 2.68
CA GLY A 44 17.30 -11.65 3.99
C GLY A 44 16.14 -11.59 4.98
N CYS A 45 14.97 -11.09 4.56
CA CYS A 45 13.77 -11.00 5.39
C CYS A 45 12.68 -12.02 5.04
N TRP A 46 13.05 -13.08 4.30
CA TRP A 46 12.12 -14.09 3.81
C TRP A 46 11.36 -14.79 4.93
N ASP A 47 12.05 -15.21 5.99
CA ASP A 47 11.42 -15.93 7.10
C ASP A 47 10.42 -15.05 7.85
N GLN A 48 10.74 -13.76 8.04
CA GLN A 48 9.82 -12.79 8.62
C GLN A 48 8.63 -12.53 7.69
N HIS A 49 8.85 -12.49 6.38
CA HIS A 49 7.80 -12.34 5.39
C HIS A 49 6.79 -13.50 5.47
N ILE A 50 7.29 -14.74 5.51
CA ILE A 50 6.46 -15.94 5.68
C ILE A 50 5.74 -15.91 7.03
N ALA A 51 6.42 -15.56 8.13
CA ALA A 51 5.79 -15.48 9.44
C ALA A 51 4.63 -14.47 9.51
N VAL A 52 4.75 -13.32 8.83
CA VAL A 52 3.64 -12.34 8.70
C VAL A 52 2.50 -12.91 7.86
N ILE A 53 2.80 -13.60 6.76
CA ILE A 53 1.79 -14.21 5.88
C ILE A 53 1.02 -15.30 6.62
N ASP A 54 1.72 -16.22 7.29
CA ASP A 54 1.12 -17.33 8.03
C ASP A 54 0.23 -16.79 9.16
N CYS A 55 0.74 -15.85 9.96
CA CYS A 55 -0.06 -15.21 10.99
C CYS A 55 -1.31 -14.53 10.41
N LYS A 56 -1.19 -13.81 9.29
CA LYS A 56 -2.34 -13.14 8.67
C LYS A 56 -3.34 -14.17 8.13
N SER A 57 -2.86 -15.27 7.57
CA SER A 57 -3.71 -16.38 7.10
C SER A 57 -4.56 -16.94 8.23
N ASP A 58 -3.94 -17.13 9.39
CA ASP A 58 -4.59 -17.68 10.59
C ASP A 58 -5.55 -16.69 11.25
N LYS A 59 -5.13 -15.41 11.38
CA LYS A 59 -5.86 -14.39 12.13
C LYS A 59 -6.90 -13.64 11.30
N GLY A 60 -6.72 -13.55 9.99
CA GLY A 60 -7.54 -12.74 9.10
C GLY A 60 -7.38 -11.22 9.27
N ASP A 61 -6.78 -10.75 10.37
CA ASP A 61 -6.38 -9.36 10.59
C ASP A 61 -4.86 -9.26 10.79
N TRP A 62 -4.19 -8.62 9.82
CA TRP A 62 -2.74 -8.38 9.87
C TRP A 62 -2.32 -7.56 11.09
N ARG A 63 -3.25 -6.83 11.72
CA ARG A 63 -3.02 -6.11 12.97
C ARG A 63 -2.79 -7.03 14.15
N GLU A 64 -3.06 -8.33 14.07
CA GLU A 64 -2.71 -9.28 15.12
C GLU A 64 -1.29 -9.84 14.96
N CYS A 65 -0.63 -9.54 13.84
CA CYS A 65 0.70 -10.03 13.48
C CYS A 65 1.83 -9.03 13.81
N GLN A 66 1.63 -8.26 14.87
CA GLN A 66 2.51 -7.15 15.28
C GLN A 66 3.87 -7.64 15.78
N ALA A 67 3.91 -8.83 16.40
CA ALA A 67 5.14 -9.45 16.87
C ALA A 67 6.11 -9.82 15.74
N GLN A 68 5.65 -9.76 14.48
CA GLN A 68 6.48 -9.99 13.30
C GLN A 68 6.88 -8.66 12.60
N ALA A 69 6.64 -7.50 13.21
CA ALA A 69 6.96 -6.17 12.67
C ALA A 69 7.89 -5.37 13.59
N GLY A 70 8.51 -4.31 13.06
CA GLY A 70 9.43 -3.44 13.83
C GLY A 70 8.82 -2.78 15.06
N ASP A 71 9.67 -2.46 16.04
CA ASP A 71 9.27 -1.93 17.35
C ASP A 71 8.40 -0.66 17.25
N ASN A 72 8.71 0.19 16.26
CA ASN A 72 8.02 1.45 16.02
C ASN A 72 6.86 1.31 15.03
N PHE A 73 6.61 0.12 14.49
CA PHE A 73 5.64 -0.08 13.42
C PHE A 73 4.25 0.36 13.85
N HIS A 74 3.83 -0.02 15.06
CA HIS A 74 2.46 0.21 15.52
C HIS A 74 2.16 1.69 15.79
N ILE A 75 3.06 2.37 16.51
CA ILE A 75 2.95 3.80 16.75
C ILE A 75 3.09 4.59 15.43
N GLY A 76 4.04 4.21 14.57
CA GLY A 76 4.24 4.85 13.27
C GLY A 76 3.04 4.72 12.35
N TYR A 77 2.40 3.55 12.30
CA TYR A 77 1.19 3.31 11.51
C TYR A 77 0.02 4.19 11.97
N HIS A 78 -0.28 4.21 13.27
CA HIS A 78 -1.39 5.00 13.81
C HIS A 78 -1.13 6.50 13.66
N VAL A 79 0.09 6.96 13.97
CA VAL A 79 0.45 8.38 13.82
C VAL A 79 0.43 8.81 12.36
N ARG A 80 0.93 7.98 11.44
CA ARG A 80 0.85 8.28 10.01
C ARG A 80 -0.60 8.40 9.53
N ALA A 81 -1.47 7.49 9.97
CA ALA A 81 -2.90 7.56 9.67
C ALA A 81 -3.56 8.81 10.26
N LEU A 82 -3.19 9.19 11.48
CA LEU A 82 -3.64 10.41 12.14
C LEU A 82 -3.28 11.65 11.33
N MET A 83 -2.02 11.80 10.93
CA MET A 83 -1.54 12.93 10.13
C MET A 83 -2.22 13.03 8.77
N LEU A 84 -2.51 11.89 8.12
CA LEU A 84 -3.25 11.87 6.87
C LEU A 84 -4.71 12.29 7.05
N LEU A 85 -5.36 11.87 8.15
CA LEU A 85 -6.71 12.30 8.48
C LEU A 85 -6.77 13.80 8.81
N GLU A 86 -5.80 14.33 9.55
CA GLU A 86 -5.66 15.76 9.85
C GLU A 86 -5.48 16.58 8.56
N ARG A 87 -4.63 16.11 7.64
CA ARG A 87 -4.46 16.74 6.33
C ARG A 87 -5.75 16.75 5.53
N HIS A 88 -6.49 15.63 5.53
CA HIS A 88 -7.79 15.56 4.86
C HIS A 88 -8.82 16.47 5.53
N LEU A 89 -8.80 16.58 6.86
CA LEU A 89 -9.69 17.49 7.61
C LEU A 89 -9.45 18.94 7.20
N ASN A 90 -8.19 19.36 7.03
CA ASN A 90 -7.83 20.70 6.59
C ASN A 90 -8.37 21.06 5.20
N GLN A 91 -8.64 20.06 4.37
CA GLN A 91 -9.16 20.22 3.01
C GLN A 91 -10.66 19.90 2.92
N ALA A 92 -11.28 19.45 4.02
CA ALA A 92 -12.66 18.96 4.03
C ALA A 92 -13.66 20.07 4.35
N HIS A 93 -14.86 19.90 3.82
CA HIS A 93 -15.99 20.80 4.06
C HIS A 93 -17.28 19.99 4.27
N GLY A 94 -18.29 20.63 4.86
CA GLY A 94 -19.60 20.03 5.10
C GLY A 94 -19.55 18.83 6.06
N PHE A 95 -20.46 17.88 5.88
CA PHE A 95 -20.65 16.74 6.80
C PHE A 95 -19.42 15.83 6.94
N VAL A 96 -18.50 15.85 5.96
CA VAL A 96 -17.27 15.05 5.99
C VAL A 96 -16.34 15.50 7.12
N VAL A 97 -16.39 16.78 7.49
CA VAL A 97 -15.60 17.36 8.60
C VAL A 97 -15.87 16.61 9.90
N ASP A 98 -17.13 16.38 10.25
CA ASP A 98 -17.51 15.73 11.50
C ASP A 98 -17.11 14.25 11.51
N VAL A 99 -17.22 13.59 10.35
CA VAL A 99 -16.76 12.20 10.18
C VAL A 99 -15.25 12.12 10.39
N LEU A 100 -14.47 13.05 9.82
CA LEU A 100 -13.01 13.08 9.96
C LEU A 100 -12.60 13.40 11.39
N ARG A 101 -13.22 14.39 12.04
CA ARG A 101 -12.99 14.71 13.46
C ARG A 101 -13.24 13.49 14.36
N LYS A 102 -14.34 12.78 14.14
CA LYS A 102 -14.65 11.55 14.89
C LYS A 102 -13.63 10.44 14.67
N LYS A 103 -13.10 10.30 13.45
CA LYS A 103 -12.04 9.34 13.14
C LYS A 103 -10.71 9.71 13.80
N ILE A 104 -10.35 10.99 13.80
CA ILE A 104 -9.16 11.54 14.46
C ILE A 104 -9.25 11.26 15.96
N GLY A 105 -10.33 11.67 16.63
CA GLY A 105 -10.50 11.46 18.07
C GLY A 105 -10.42 9.99 18.48
N ARG A 106 -11.06 9.08 17.72
CA ARG A 106 -10.94 7.63 17.97
C ARG A 106 -9.51 7.10 17.85
N LEU A 107 -8.71 7.69 16.97
CA LEU A 107 -7.33 7.25 16.77
C LEU A 107 -6.40 7.81 17.86
N GLU A 108 -6.65 9.02 18.34
CA GLU A 108 -5.98 9.60 19.51
C GLU A 108 -6.32 8.83 20.80
N GLU A 109 -7.59 8.49 21.01
CA GLU A 109 -8.03 7.60 22.09
C GLU A 109 -7.34 6.25 21.99
N LYS A 110 -7.25 5.67 20.78
CA LYS A 110 -6.55 4.40 20.55
C LYS A 110 -5.07 4.48 20.90
N LEU A 111 -4.36 5.54 20.49
CA LEU A 111 -2.96 5.74 20.86
C LEU A 111 -2.77 5.79 22.38
N THR A 112 -3.70 6.46 23.08
CA THR A 112 -3.71 6.53 24.55
C THR A 112 -3.98 5.17 25.18
N LEU A 113 -4.98 4.41 24.68
CA LEU A 113 -5.32 3.07 25.17
C LEU A 113 -4.18 2.06 24.98
N LEU A 114 -3.34 2.26 23.97
CA LEU A 114 -2.15 1.46 23.71
C LEU A 114 -0.96 1.86 24.58
N GLY A 115 -1.12 2.86 25.46
CA GLY A 115 -0.10 3.29 26.41
C GLY A 115 0.98 4.19 25.83
N TYR A 116 0.80 4.74 24.62
CA TYR A 116 1.77 5.66 24.04
C TYR A 116 1.70 7.03 24.71
N SER A 117 2.86 7.53 25.13
CA SER A 117 2.96 8.88 25.71
C SER A 117 2.82 9.96 24.63
N THR A 118 2.56 11.19 25.08
CA THR A 118 2.57 12.38 24.22
C THR A 118 3.91 12.57 23.54
N ASP A 119 5.02 12.27 24.23
CA ASP A 119 6.37 12.41 23.69
C ASP A 119 6.67 11.36 22.61
N GLN A 120 6.26 10.10 22.84
CA GLN A 120 6.38 9.05 21.83
C GLN A 120 5.55 9.40 20.58
N THR A 121 4.33 9.91 20.78
CA THR A 121 3.46 10.36 19.68
C THR A 121 4.08 11.52 18.92
N ARG A 122 4.72 12.47 19.62
CA ARG A 122 5.41 13.61 19.01
C ARG A 122 6.62 13.17 18.21
N GLU A 123 7.46 12.29 18.74
CA GLU A 123 8.60 11.73 18.00
C GLU A 123 8.14 10.98 16.75
N ALA A 124 7.11 10.15 16.89
CA ALA A 124 6.50 9.46 15.75
C ALA A 124 6.01 10.46 14.68
N ARG A 125 5.41 11.60 15.06
CA ARG A 125 5.01 12.64 14.09
C ARG A 125 6.20 13.21 13.32
N LEU A 126 7.33 13.43 13.98
CA LEU A 126 8.55 13.91 13.32
C LEU A 126 9.09 12.89 12.33
N ARG A 127 9.16 11.62 12.74
CA ARG A 127 9.67 10.51 11.91
C ARG A 127 8.74 10.16 10.75
N MET A 128 7.44 10.19 11.00
CA MET A 128 6.40 9.85 10.03
C MET A 128 5.94 11.02 9.17
N GLY A 129 6.41 12.25 9.44
CA GLY A 129 5.90 13.47 8.82
C GLY A 129 6.75 14.07 7.71
N ILE A 130 7.92 13.50 7.43
CA ILE A 130 8.96 14.11 6.58
C ILE A 130 8.43 14.55 5.20
N ASP A 131 7.56 13.75 4.58
CA ASP A 131 6.96 14.04 3.27
C ASP A 131 5.63 14.81 3.33
N LEU A 132 5.09 15.03 4.53
CA LEU A 132 3.80 15.73 4.75
C LEU A 132 3.98 17.21 5.10
N VAL A 133 5.22 17.72 5.17
CA VAL A 133 5.53 19.13 5.41
C VAL A 133 4.82 20.03 4.40
N PRO A 134 4.18 21.14 4.83
CA PRO A 134 3.47 22.05 3.94
C PRO A 134 4.36 22.60 2.82
N SER A 135 3.76 22.79 1.65
CA SER A 135 4.36 23.18 0.37
C SER A 135 4.99 24.60 0.33
N GLY A 136 5.59 25.08 1.41
CA GLY A 136 6.32 26.36 1.45
C GLY A 136 7.80 26.23 1.07
N GLU A 137 8.40 25.06 1.26
CA GLU A 137 9.84 24.82 1.04
C GLU A 137 10.07 23.48 0.32
N LYS A 138 9.47 23.32 -0.85
CA LYS A 138 9.81 22.24 -1.79
C LYS A 138 10.65 22.81 -2.94
N ALA A 139 11.82 23.33 -2.60
CA ALA A 139 12.91 23.41 -3.56
C ALA A 139 13.59 22.03 -3.58
N GLU A 140 13.43 21.33 -4.70
CA GLU A 140 14.22 20.14 -5.09
C GLU A 140 13.97 18.81 -4.36
N LEU A 141 12.71 18.36 -4.26
CA LEU A 141 12.44 16.93 -4.09
C LEU A 141 11.62 16.40 -5.26
N SER A 142 12.21 15.40 -5.94
CA SER A 142 11.66 14.57 -7.02
C SER A 142 10.13 14.52 -7.00
N GLU A 143 9.49 14.83 -8.12
CA GLU A 143 8.03 14.78 -8.30
C GLU A 143 7.41 13.47 -7.79
N ASP A 144 8.16 12.37 -7.80
CA ASP A 144 7.72 11.07 -7.32
C ASP A 144 7.46 11.03 -5.80
N LEU A 145 8.20 11.81 -4.99
CA LEU A 145 8.04 11.87 -3.53
C LEU A 145 6.82 12.70 -3.09
N GLN A 146 6.26 13.50 -3.99
CA GLN A 146 5.13 14.38 -3.70
C GLN A 146 3.77 13.71 -3.94
N ARG A 147 3.74 12.55 -4.60
CA ARG A 147 2.48 11.85 -4.89
C ARG A 147 1.88 11.26 -3.61
N PRO A 148 0.58 11.49 -3.34
CA PRO A 148 -0.12 10.81 -2.26
C PRO A 148 0.02 9.30 -2.41
N ALA A 149 0.37 8.58 -1.34
CA ALA A 149 0.61 7.13 -1.39
C ALA A 149 -0.57 6.30 -1.96
N HIS A 150 -1.78 6.87 -2.01
CA HIS A 150 -2.98 6.24 -2.57
C HIS A 150 -3.17 6.43 -4.08
N ASP A 151 -2.43 7.33 -4.73
CA ASP A 151 -2.42 7.48 -6.20
C ASP A 151 -1.58 6.41 -6.90
N CYS A 152 -0.97 5.49 -6.15
CA CYS A 152 -0.47 4.21 -6.69
C CYS A 152 -1.60 3.30 -7.21
N ARG A 153 -2.87 3.73 -7.17
CA ARG A 153 -3.98 3.08 -7.85
C ARG A 153 -4.07 3.46 -9.34
N SER A 154 -2.95 3.81 -9.98
CA SER A 154 -2.81 3.59 -11.41
C SER A 154 -3.20 2.15 -11.69
N LYS A 155 -4.30 1.98 -12.42
CA LYS A 155 -4.72 0.72 -13.01
C LYS A 155 -3.45 0.00 -13.49
N ILE A 156 -3.23 -1.19 -12.94
CA ILE A 156 -2.25 -2.18 -13.38
C ILE A 156 -2.26 -2.17 -14.90
N GLY A 157 -1.29 -1.50 -15.48
CA GLY A 157 -1.31 -1.12 -16.88
C GLY A 157 0.05 -0.53 -17.19
N VAL A 158 0.93 -1.39 -17.70
CA VAL A 158 2.31 -1.09 -18.15
C VAL A 158 3.36 -1.12 -17.03
N TYR A 159 3.82 -2.35 -16.77
CA TYR A 159 5.13 -2.77 -16.24
C TYR A 159 5.99 -1.71 -15.55
N LYS A 160 6.16 -1.83 -14.23
CA LYS A 160 7.34 -1.26 -13.54
C LYS A 160 8.54 -2.14 -13.90
N THR A 161 9.64 -1.54 -14.34
CA THR A 161 10.89 -2.27 -14.58
C THR A 161 11.47 -2.81 -13.27
N ALA A 162 12.42 -3.73 -13.33
CA ALA A 162 13.13 -4.20 -12.13
C ALA A 162 13.80 -3.03 -11.38
N ASP A 163 14.29 -2.03 -12.12
CA ASP A 163 14.91 -0.84 -11.54
C ASP A 163 13.87 0.12 -10.95
N ASP A 164 12.68 0.23 -11.53
CA ASP A 164 11.57 0.96 -10.91
C ASP A 164 11.14 0.31 -9.59
N CYS A 165 11.06 -1.02 -9.56
CA CYS A 165 10.76 -1.76 -8.33
C CYS A 165 11.83 -1.52 -7.27
N LYS A 166 13.12 -1.61 -7.62
CA LYS A 166 14.23 -1.32 -6.70
C LYS A 166 14.17 0.11 -6.17
N ARG A 167 13.90 1.08 -7.04
CA ARG A 167 13.75 2.50 -6.67
C ARG A 167 12.59 2.70 -5.69
N ILE A 168 11.41 2.16 -6.01
CA ILE A 168 10.24 2.27 -5.13
C ILE A 168 10.49 1.62 -3.78
N LEU A 169 11.13 0.45 -3.75
CA LEU A 169 11.47 -0.23 -2.50
C LEU A 169 12.49 0.57 -1.70
N SER A 170 13.50 1.15 -2.35
CA SER A 170 14.49 2.02 -1.71
C SER A 170 13.84 3.28 -1.12
N GLU A 171 12.98 3.97 -1.87
CA GLU A 171 12.25 5.14 -1.40
C GLU A 171 11.32 4.80 -0.23
N PHE A 172 10.59 3.67 -0.33
CA PHE A 172 9.76 3.18 0.75
C PHE A 172 10.58 2.90 2.00
N ARG A 173 11.69 2.17 1.87
CA ARG A 173 12.61 1.85 2.97
C ARG A 173 13.12 3.11 3.63
N ASN A 174 13.61 4.08 2.86
CA ASN A 174 14.15 5.33 3.42
C ASN A 174 13.06 6.14 4.14
N LYS A 175 11.87 6.21 3.56
CA LYS A 175 10.75 6.97 4.10
C LYS A 175 10.17 6.37 5.37
N PHE A 176 10.10 5.04 5.43
CA PHE A 176 9.46 4.31 6.53
C PHE A 176 10.46 3.59 7.43
N TRP A 177 11.76 3.83 7.25
CA TRP A 177 12.86 3.14 7.93
C TRP A 177 12.64 3.08 9.44
N TRP A 178 12.23 4.20 10.05
CA TRP A 178 12.04 4.31 11.49
C TRP A 178 11.00 3.31 12.02
N MET A 179 9.93 3.02 11.26
CA MET A 179 8.92 2.02 11.62
C MET A 179 9.49 0.61 11.72
N PHE A 180 10.55 0.35 10.98
CA PHE A 180 11.20 -0.96 10.86
C PHE A 180 12.55 -1.01 11.59
N MET A 181 12.91 0.02 12.36
CA MET A 181 14.08 -0.05 13.24
C MET A 181 13.96 -1.22 14.21
N GLY A 182 15.07 -1.94 14.41
CA GLY A 182 15.10 -3.17 15.20
C GLY A 182 14.78 -4.43 14.39
N TYR A 183 14.38 -4.29 13.13
CA TYR A 183 14.26 -5.38 12.16
C TYR A 183 15.31 -5.22 11.08
N GLU A 184 16.14 -6.26 10.88
CA GLU A 184 17.00 -6.34 9.70
C GLU A 184 16.11 -6.63 8.47
N LEU A 185 16.16 -5.73 7.48
CA LEU A 185 15.32 -5.72 6.27
C LEU A 185 16.10 -5.96 4.99
#